data_AF-A0A0F4ENS8-F1
#
_entry.id   AF-A0A0F4ENS8-F1
#
_cell.length_a   1.000
_cell.length_b   1.000
_cell.length_c   1.000
_cell.angle_alpha   90.00
_cell.angle_beta   90.00
_cell.angle_gamma   90.00
#
_symmetry.space_group_name_H-M   'P 1'
#
loop_
_entity.id
_entity.type
_entity.pdbx_description
1 polymer ?
#
loop_
_entity_poly.entity_id
_entity_poly.type
_entity_poly.pdbx_seq_one_letter_code
_entity_poly.pdbx_strand_id
1 'polypeptide(L)' 'MSRIVAPAAASVVVGLLLGAATIFGITLMVQQDTKPPLPGGDPQYSVLNRIEYGNRT' A
#
# COMPACT_ATOMS: atom_id res chain seq x y z
N MET A 1 -9.93 42.21 20.11
CA MET A 1 -8.99 41.08 19.93
C MET A 1 -9.68 39.76 19.57
N SER A 2 -10.76 39.37 20.25
CA SER A 2 -11.49 38.10 20.06
C SER A 2 -12.03 37.84 18.64
N ARG A 3 -12.33 38.90 17.87
CA ARG A 3 -12.82 38.80 16.48
C ARG A 3 -11.77 38.27 15.50
N ILE A 4 -10.48 38.27 15.87
CA ILE A 4 -9.37 37.78 15.04
C ILE A 4 -8.80 36.48 15.60
N VAL A 5 -8.69 36.39 16.93
CA VAL A 5 -8.11 35.22 17.61
C VAL A 5 -8.99 33.97 17.42
N ALA A 6 -10.31 34.10 17.51
CA ALA A 6 -11.23 32.97 17.34
C ALA A 6 -11.17 32.33 15.94
N PRO A 7 -11.29 33.10 14.83
CA PRO A 7 -11.15 32.52 13.50
C PRO A 7 -9.74 31.98 13.23
N ALA A 8 -8.68 32.66 13.73
CA ALA A 8 -7.31 32.16 13.59
C ALA A 8 -7.11 30.81 14.29
N ALA A 9 -7.60 30.66 15.53
CA ALA A 9 -7.53 29.41 16.27
C ALA A 9 -8.33 28.29 15.57
N ALA A 10 -9.52 28.61 15.06
CA ALA A 10 -10.33 27.66 14.31
C ALA A 10 -9.60 27.18 13.05
N SER A 11 -8.97 28.08 12.29
CA SER A 11 -8.20 27.72 11.10
C SER A 11 -7.01 26.81 11.40
N VAL A 12 -6.30 27.04 12.51
CA VAL A 12 -5.19 26.18 12.93
C VAL A 12 -5.69 24.77 13.25
N VAL A 13 -6.78 24.65 14.02
CA VAL A 13 -7.35 23.35 14.38
C VAL A 13 -7.82 22.60 13.13
N VAL A 14 -8.55 23.27 12.23
CA VAL A 14 -9.01 22.67 10.98
C VAL A 14 -7.83 22.24 10.11
N GLY A 15 -6.81 23.09 9.96
CA GLY A 15 -5.62 22.76 9.20
C GLY A 15 -4.88 21.53 9.75
N LEU A 16 -4.73 21.43 11.08
CA LEU A 16 -4.10 20.28 11.72
C LEU A 16 -4.91 18.99 11.52
N LEU A 17 -6.23 19.05 11.68
CA LEU A 17 -7.09 17.88 11.49
C LEU A 17 -7.07 17.39 10.04
N LEU A 18 -7.17 18.32 9.08
CA LEU A 18 -7.10 17.98 7.66
C LEU A 18 -5.73 17.41 7.29
N GLY A 19 -4.64 18.05 7.74
CA GLY A 19 -3.28 17.57 7.48
C GLY A 19 -3.04 16.16 8.05
N ALA A 20 -3.46 15.91 9.29
CA ALA A 20 -3.36 14.59 9.91
C ALA A 20 -4.17 13.53 9.14
N ALA A 21 -5.42 13.85 8.77
CA ALA A 21 -6.28 12.95 8.00
C ALA A 21 -5.68 12.64 6.62
N THR A 22 -5.08 13.63 5.94
CA THR A 22 -4.42 13.43 4.64
C THR A 22 -3.22 12.49 4.76
N ILE A 23 -2.31 12.71 5.71
CA ILE A 23 -1.13 11.85 5.91
C ILE A 23 -1.57 10.42 6.23
N PHE A 24 -2.55 10.27 7.13
CA PHE A 24 -3.06 8.96 7.50
C PHE A 24 -3.70 8.25 6.31
N GLY A 25 -4.55 8.94 5.54
CA GLY A 25 -5.19 8.39 4.35
C GLY A 25 -4.19 7.90 3.31
N ILE A 26 -3.17 8.71 2.99
CA ILE A 26 -2.10 8.33 2.04
C ILE A 26 -1.33 7.11 2.56
N THR A 27 -0.99 7.09 3.86
CA THR A 27 -0.24 5.98 4.46
C THR A 27 -1.02 4.67 4.41
N LEU A 28 -2.35 4.72 4.59
CA LEU A 28 -3.21 3.54 4.43
C LEU A 28 -3.28 3.08 2.97
N MET A 29 -3.38 4.00 2.01
CA MET A 29 -3.38 3.67 0.59
C MET A 29 -2.07 2.98 0.16
N VAL A 30 -0.92 3.48 0.63
CA VAL A 30 0.39 2.89 0.32
C VAL A 30 0.55 1.47 0.89
N GLN A 31 0.01 1.21 2.10
CA GLN A 31 0.08 -0.12 2.70
C GLN A 31 -0.69 -1.20 1.94
N GLN A 32 -1.60 -0.81 1.06
CA GLN A 32 -2.37 -1.75 0.24
C GLN A 32 -1.58 -2.23 -0.98
N ASP A 33 -0.44 -1.61 -1.31
CA ASP A 33 0.39 -1.96 -2.46
C ASP A 33 1.47 -3.01 -2.10
N THR A 34 1.10 -3.98 -1.27
CA THR A 34 1.97 -5.13 -0.97
C THR A 34 1.65 -6.27 -1.93
N LYS A 35 2.70 -6.85 -2.53
CA LYS A 35 2.57 -8.04 -3.37
C LYS A 35 1.80 -9.13 -2.60
N PRO A 36 0.79 -9.78 -3.22
CA PRO A 36 0.12 -10.93 -2.62
C PRO A 36 1.16 -11.98 -2.20
N PRO A 37 1.00 -12.64 -1.04
CA PRO A 37 1.84 -13.76 -0.66
C PRO A 37 1.59 -14.89 -1.67
N LEU A 38 2.50 -15.01 -2.64
CA LEU A 38 2.49 -16.12 -3.59
C LEU A 38 3.31 -17.26 -2.99
N PRO A 39 2.82 -18.51 -3.01
CA PRO A 39 3.65 -19.65 -2.70
C PRO A 39 4.87 -19.66 -3.63
N GLY A 40 6.02 -20.12 -3.14
CA GLY A 40 7.19 -20.32 -3.99
C GLY A 40 6.80 -21.14 -5.22
N GLY A 41 7.21 -20.70 -6.41
CA GLY A 41 6.87 -21.39 -7.65
C GLY A 41 7.38 -22.82 -7.61
N ASP A 42 6.47 -23.78 -7.77
CA ASP A 42 6.83 -25.20 -7.75
C ASP A 42 7.68 -25.51 -9.01
N PRO A 43 8.95 -25.92 -8.83
CA PRO A 43 9.86 -26.20 -9.93
C PRO A 43 9.38 -27.35 -10.83
N GLN A 44 8.45 -28.19 -10.39
CA GLN A 44 7.82 -29.23 -11.22
C GLN A 44 6.92 -28.64 -12.33
N TYR A 45 6.33 -27.45 -12.11
CA TYR A 45 5.50 -26.78 -13.11
C TYR A 45 6.27 -25.76 -13.96
N SER A 46 7.56 -25.57 -13.69
CA SER A 46 8.42 -24.65 -14.44
C SER A 46 8.56 -25.10 -15.89
N VAL A 47 8.22 -24.20 -16.81
CA VAL A 47 8.39 -24.40 -18.27
C VAL A 47 9.84 -24.68 -18.64
N LEU A 48 10.78 -24.18 -17.82
CA LEU A 48 12.22 -24.35 -17.99
C LEU A 48 12.75 -25.69 -17.44
N ASN A 49 11.92 -26.44 -16.68
CA ASN A 49 12.28 -27.74 -16.09
C ASN A 49 11.52 -28.91 -16.74
N ARG A 50 10.73 -28.69 -17.80
CA ARG A 50 10.09 -29.74 -18.60
C ARG A 50 11.09 -30.38 -19.57
N ILE A 51 12.14 -31.01 -19.04
CA ILE A 51 13.00 -31.86 -19.86
C ILE A 51 12.35 -33.24 -19.92
N GLU A 52 11.28 -33.35 -20.71
CA GLU A 52 10.61 -34.62 -20.99
C GLU A 52 11.47 -35.40 -22.00
N TYR A 53 12.45 -36.15 -21.49
CA TYR A 53 13.16 -37.14 -22.30
C TYR A 53 12.17 -38.26 -22.61
N GLY A 54 11.54 -38.18 -23.79
CA GLY A 54 10.58 -39.18 -24.26
C GLY A 54 11.09 -40.60 -24.03
N ASN A 55 10.25 -41.41 -23.38
CA ASN A 55 10.53 -42.82 -23.12
C ASN A 55 10.75 -43.56 -24.46
N ARG A 56 11.85 -44.30 -24.56
CA ARG A 56 12.21 -45.11 -25.74
C ARG A 56 12.14 -46.62 -25.45
N THR A 57 11.26 -47.06 -24.56
CA THR A 57 10.94 -48.49 -24.43
C THR A 57 9.99 -48.94 -25.52
#